data_AF-A0A8T3U8X6-F1
#
_entry.id   AF-A0A8T3U8X6-F1
#
_cell.length_a   1.000
_cell.length_b   1.000
_cell.length_c   1.000
_cell.angle_alpha   90.00
_cell.angle_beta   90.00
_cell.angle_gamma   90.00
#
_symmetry.space_group_name_H-M   'P 1'
#
loop_
_entity.id
_entity.type
_entity.pdbx_description
1 polymer ?
#
loop_
_entity_poly.entity_id
_entity_poly.type
_entity_poly.pdbx_seq_one_letter_code
_entity_poly.pdbx_strand_id
1 'polypeptide(L)'
;MTKDHSYVQQLLDEGKITKEQSATHPDRNMLMKALGVTGYIEPDAMVKGYLKDDIILMCTDGLTNMVSEEEIYKIIKENPTDASKPLIQKANDNGGRDNITAIIIR
;
A
#
# COMPACT_ATOMS: atom_id res chain seq x y z
N MET A 1 1.43 8.66 -0.45
CA MET A 1 1.83 9.37 0.79
C MET A 1 3.14 8.81 1.29
N THR A 2 3.22 7.49 1.44
CA THR A 2 4.45 6.77 1.75
C THR A 2 5.13 6.30 0.46
N LYS A 3 6.35 5.80 0.62
CA LYS A 3 7.09 5.07 -0.39
C LYS A 3 7.55 3.76 0.23
N ASP A 4 7.45 2.68 -0.52
CA ASP A 4 7.80 1.37 0.02
C ASP A 4 9.31 1.24 0.13
N HIS A 5 9.78 0.75 1.28
CA HIS A 5 11.17 0.35 1.44
C HIS A 5 11.37 -1.08 0.95
N SER A 6 11.09 -1.32 -0.32
CA SER A 6 11.25 -2.62 -0.98
C SER A 6 12.34 -2.56 -2.05
N TYR A 7 12.92 -3.72 -2.36
CA TYR A 7 13.97 -3.82 -3.38
C TYR A 7 13.48 -3.36 -4.76
N VAL A 8 12.25 -3.74 -5.12
CA VAL A 8 11.64 -3.33 -6.39
C VAL A 8 11.39 -1.82 -6.46
N GLN A 9 11.04 -1.18 -5.33
CA GLN A 9 10.91 0.28 -5.29
C GLN A 9 12.26 0.97 -5.53
N GLN A 10 13.36 0.44 -4.98
CA GLN A 10 14.70 0.96 -5.30
C GLN A 10 15.05 0.80 -6.78
N LEU A 11 14.72 -0.35 -7.40
CA LEU A 11 14.96 -0.55 -8.83
C LEU A 11 14.14 0.40 -9.71
N LEU A 12 12.90 0.71 -9.32
CA LEU A 12 12.09 1.74 -9.97
C LEU A 12 12.75 3.12 -9.86
N ASP A 13 13.24 3.48 -8.68
CA ASP A 13 13.88 4.77 -8.42
C ASP A 13 15.16 4.97 -9.22
N GLU A 14 15.91 3.89 -9.40
CA GLU A 14 17.12 3.85 -10.22
C GLU A 14 16.82 3.77 -11.73
N GLY A 15 15.54 3.68 -12.12
CA GLY A 15 15.11 3.56 -13.51
C GLY A 15 15.46 2.22 -14.16
N LYS A 16 15.75 1.18 -13.37
CA LYS A 16 16.17 -0.15 -13.85
C LYS A 16 15.00 -1.01 -14.31
N ILE A 17 13.81 -0.77 -13.77
CA ILE A 17 12.56 -1.47 -14.13
C ILE A 17 11.42 -0.47 -14.30
N THR A 18 10.34 -0.88 -14.97
CA THR A 18 9.09 -0.11 -15.07
C THR A 18 8.10 -0.48 -13.97
N LYS A 19 7.05 0.35 -13.76
CA LYS A 19 5.99 0.09 -12.76
C LYS A 19 5.32 -1.28 -13.00
N GLU A 20 5.11 -1.64 -14.25
CA GLU A 20 4.52 -2.93 -14.67
C GLU A 20 5.45 -4.10 -14.34
N GLN A 21 6.75 -3.94 -14.57
CA GLN A 21 7.76 -4.95 -14.23
C GLN A 21 7.86 -5.14 -12.71
N SER A 22 7.79 -4.06 -11.93
CA SER A 22 7.79 -4.13 -10.46
C SER A 22 6.65 -4.99 -9.91
N ALA A 23 5.44 -4.86 -10.46
CA ALA A 23 4.26 -5.58 -9.98
C ALA A 23 4.38 -7.12 -10.12
N THR A 24 5.19 -7.58 -11.08
CA THR A 24 5.38 -9.00 -11.40
C THR A 24 6.78 -9.53 -11.07
N HIS A 25 7.63 -8.69 -10.46
CA HIS A 25 9.00 -9.05 -10.15
C HIS A 25 9.04 -10.19 -9.11
N PRO A 26 9.94 -11.19 -9.27
CA PRO A 26 10.04 -12.31 -8.32
C PRO A 26 10.31 -11.83 -6.88
N ASP A 27 11.15 -10.81 -6.72
CA ASP A 27 11.52 -10.25 -5.42
C ASP A 27 10.64 -9.08 -4.96
N ARG A 28 9.39 -8.96 -5.46
CA ARG A 28 8.51 -7.82 -5.13
C ARG A 28 8.19 -7.66 -3.64
N ASN A 29 8.25 -8.76 -2.88
CA ASN A 29 8.02 -8.76 -1.43
C ASN A 29 9.32 -8.61 -0.61
N MET A 30 10.47 -8.38 -1.25
CA MET A 30 11.74 -8.23 -0.53
C MET A 30 11.86 -6.83 0.08
N LEU A 31 11.79 -6.76 1.40
CA LEU A 31 11.91 -5.53 2.19
C LEU A 31 13.39 -5.17 2.40
N MET A 32 13.70 -3.88 2.30
CA MET A 32 15.02 -3.33 2.58
C MET A 32 15.14 -2.71 3.98
N LYS A 33 14.00 -2.42 4.62
CA LYS A 33 13.95 -1.77 5.93
C LYS A 33 12.84 -2.41 6.75
N ALA A 34 13.22 -3.04 7.87
CA ALA A 34 12.30 -3.74 8.76
C ALA A 34 12.74 -3.60 10.22
N LEU A 35 11.76 -3.44 11.12
CA LEU A 35 12.02 -3.37 12.55
C LEU A 35 12.55 -4.72 13.07
N GLY A 36 13.55 -4.68 13.97
CA GLY A 36 14.09 -5.88 14.61
C GLY A 36 15.24 -6.58 13.86
N VAL A 37 15.65 -6.08 12.70
CA VAL A 37 16.81 -6.60 11.95
C VAL A 37 18.12 -5.94 12.41
N THR A 38 18.07 -4.66 12.81
CA THR A 38 19.22 -3.88 13.28
C THR A 38 18.91 -3.25 14.65
N GLY A 39 19.95 -2.89 15.41
CA GLY A 39 19.80 -2.23 16.71
C GLY A 39 19.23 -0.81 16.65
N TYR A 40 19.23 -0.19 15.47
CA TYR A 40 18.66 1.12 15.20
C TYR A 40 18.06 1.17 13.80
N ILE A 41 16.92 1.85 13.67
CA ILE A 41 16.19 2.07 12.41
C ILE A 41 15.58 3.47 12.47
N GLU A 42 15.91 4.30 11.49
CA GLU A 42 15.38 5.65 11.38
C GLU A 42 14.06 5.61 10.60
N PRO A 43 12.90 5.96 11.18
CA PRO A 43 11.62 5.94 10.45
C PRO A 43 11.48 7.15 9.52
N ASP A 44 10.69 6.99 8.46
CA ASP A 44 10.33 8.11 7.60
C ASP A 44 9.19 8.89 8.24
N ALA A 45 9.38 10.21 8.42
CA ALA A 45 8.40 11.10 9.01
C ALA A 45 7.96 12.16 7.99
N MET A 46 6.65 12.37 7.86
CA MET A 46 6.07 13.41 7.01
C MET A 46 4.90 14.07 7.73
N VAL A 47 4.77 15.38 7.55
CA VAL A 47 3.60 16.16 7.99
C VAL A 47 2.91 16.71 6.76
N LYS A 48 1.60 16.48 6.66
CA LYS A 48 0.77 16.99 5.56
C LYS A 48 -0.56 17.51 6.12
N GLY A 49 -1.02 18.64 5.59
CA GLY A 49 -2.36 19.16 5.90
C GLY A 49 -3.44 18.40 5.13
N TYR A 50 -4.65 18.38 5.67
CA TYR A 50 -5.82 17.75 5.08
C TYR A 50 -6.95 18.77 4.95
N LEU A 51 -7.79 18.58 3.94
CA LEU A 51 -9.01 19.36 3.73
C LEU A 51 -10.22 18.63 4.30
N LYS A 52 -11.32 19.38 4.43
CA LYS A 52 -12.60 18.79 4.80
C LYS A 52 -12.98 17.72 3.76
N ASP A 53 -13.43 16.57 4.27
CA ASP A 53 -13.83 15.40 3.49
C ASP A 53 -12.68 14.63 2.80
N ASP A 54 -11.42 14.92 3.14
CA ASP A 54 -10.31 14.02 2.80
C ASP A 54 -10.46 12.68 3.52
N ILE A 55 -10.11 11.59 2.81
CA ILE A 55 -10.10 10.24 3.37
C ILE A 55 -8.67 9.71 3.32
N ILE A 56 -8.17 9.28 4.46
CA ILE A 56 -6.86 8.64 4.60
C ILE A 56 -7.09 7.13 4.70
N LEU A 57 -6.49 6.40 3.77
CA LEU A 57 -6.36 4.95 3.82
C LEU A 57 -4.97 4.58 4.35
N MET A 58 -4.92 3.80 5.43
CA MET A 58 -3.73 3.06 5.83
C MET A 58 -3.99 1.57 5.61
N CYS A 59 -3.07 0.87 4.96
CA CYS A 59 -3.26 -0.54 4.64
C CYS A 59 -1.93 -1.30 4.62
N THR A 60 -2.02 -2.63 4.65
CA THR A 60 -0.90 -3.52 4.35
C THR A 60 -0.79 -3.76 2.84
N ASP A 61 0.37 -4.22 2.41
CA ASP A 61 0.65 -4.67 1.04
C ASP A 61 -0.30 -5.78 0.58
N GLY A 62 -0.84 -6.59 1.49
CA GLY A 62 -1.91 -7.54 1.21
C GLY A 62 -3.13 -6.93 0.48
N LEU A 63 -3.44 -5.64 0.70
CA LEU A 63 -4.49 -4.93 -0.06
C LEU A 63 -4.00 -4.53 -1.45
N THR A 64 -2.92 -3.76 -1.53
CA THR A 64 -2.43 -3.16 -2.78
C THR A 64 -1.84 -4.17 -3.76
N ASN A 65 -1.42 -5.34 -3.27
CA ASN A 65 -1.03 -6.47 -4.12
C ASN A 65 -2.22 -7.16 -4.81
N MET A 66 -3.43 -7.03 -4.26
CA MET A 66 -4.63 -7.69 -4.77
C MET A 66 -5.54 -6.73 -5.52
N VAL A 67 -5.57 -5.44 -5.15
CA VAL A 67 -6.53 -4.45 -5.68
C VAL A 67 -5.76 -3.24 -6.20
N SER A 68 -6.08 -2.79 -7.41
CA SER A 68 -5.38 -1.65 -8.01
C SER A 68 -5.72 -0.32 -7.32
N GLU A 69 -4.84 0.67 -7.43
CA GLU A 69 -5.08 2.02 -6.89
C GLU A 69 -6.40 2.62 -7.44
N GLU A 70 -6.73 2.38 -8.72
CA GLU A 70 -7.96 2.86 -9.34
C GLU A 70 -9.21 2.20 -8.76
N GLU A 71 -9.16 0.88 -8.52
CA GLU A 71 -10.24 0.15 -7.87
C GLU A 71 -10.42 0.59 -6.42
N ILE A 72 -9.33 0.76 -5.66
CA ILE A 72 -9.35 1.27 -4.29
C ILE A 72 -10.01 2.65 -4.26
N TYR A 73 -9.60 3.56 -5.15
CA TYR A 73 -10.17 4.91 -5.23
C TYR A 73 -11.67 4.87 -5.53
N LYS A 74 -12.10 4.03 -6.49
CA LYS A 74 -13.52 3.85 -6.81
C LYS A 74 -14.31 3.35 -5.61
N ILE A 75 -13.81 2.34 -4.91
CA ILE A 75 -14.47 1.75 -3.74
C ILE A 75 -14.62 2.79 -2.61
N ILE A 76 -13.57 3.58 -2.33
CA ILE A 76 -13.63 4.64 -1.32
C ILE A 76 -14.67 5.69 -1.70
N LYS A 77 -14.70 6.09 -2.98
CA LYS A 77 -15.66 7.08 -3.48
C LYS A 77 -17.11 6.62 -3.36
N GLU A 78 -17.37 5.33 -3.56
CA GLU A 78 -18.71 4.72 -3.43
C GLU A 78 -19.10 4.49 -1.94
N ASN A 79 -18.12 4.44 -1.04
CA ASN A 79 -18.33 4.16 0.39
C ASN A 79 -17.63 5.22 1.28
N PRO A 80 -18.03 6.50 1.19
CA PRO A 80 -17.29 7.61 1.81
C PRO A 80 -17.30 7.61 3.35
N THR A 81 -18.20 6.84 3.98
CA THR A 81 -18.26 6.72 5.44
C THR A 81 -17.30 5.66 5.97
N ASP A 82 -17.24 4.50 5.30
CA ASP A 82 -16.35 3.40 5.66
C ASP A 82 -16.21 2.44 4.46
N ALA A 83 -15.02 2.43 3.87
CA ALA A 83 -14.67 1.56 2.75
C ALA A 83 -13.89 0.32 3.17
N SER A 84 -13.60 0.13 4.47
CA SER A 84 -12.73 -0.94 4.96
C SER A 84 -13.23 -2.34 4.55
N LYS A 85 -14.51 -2.64 4.80
CA LYS A 85 -15.11 -3.94 4.44
C LYS A 85 -15.15 -4.20 2.93
N PRO A 86 -15.64 -3.27 2.08
CA PRO A 86 -15.56 -3.43 0.63
C PRO A 86 -14.13 -3.67 0.11
N LEU A 87 -13.14 -2.96 0.65
CA LEU A 87 -11.74 -3.12 0.25
C LEU A 87 -11.21 -4.51 0.62
N ILE A 88 -11.46 -4.97 1.85
CA ILE A 88 -11.06 -6.31 2.30
C ILE A 88 -11.74 -7.39 1.46
N GLN A 89 -13.05 -7.26 1.21
CA GLN A 89 -13.79 -8.22 0.40
C GLN A 89 -13.22 -8.32 -1.01
N LYS A 90 -12.98 -7.17 -1.65
CA LYS A 90 -12.41 -7.13 -3.00
C LYS A 90 -11.02 -7.77 -3.07
N ALA A 91 -10.17 -7.55 -2.06
CA ALA A 91 -8.86 -8.19 -1.98
C ALA A 91 -8.95 -9.71 -1.82
N ASN A 92 -9.91 -10.20 -1.02
CA ASN A 92 -10.18 -11.62 -0.88
C ASN A 92 -10.70 -12.24 -2.19
N ASP A 93 -11.61 -11.55 -2.89
CA ASP A 93 -12.16 -12.01 -4.17
C ASP A 93 -11.09 -12.11 -5.26
N ASN A 94 -10.10 -11.21 -5.23
CA ASN A 94 -8.95 -11.23 -6.15
C ASN A 94 -7.87 -12.27 -5.75
N GLY A 95 -8.05 -13.00 -4.64
CA GLY A 95 -7.28 -14.19 -4.30
C GLY A 95 -6.83 -14.30 -2.84
N GLY A 96 -6.86 -13.22 -2.06
CA GLY A 96 -6.64 -13.26 -0.60
C GLY A 96 -5.34 -13.95 -0.15
N ARG A 97 -4.24 -13.72 -0.87
CA ARG A 97 -2.99 -14.50 -0.69
C ARG A 97 -2.14 -14.10 0.51
N ASP A 98 -2.50 -13.01 1.18
CA ASP A 98 -1.78 -12.44 2.31
C ASP A 98 -2.75 -11.83 3.32
N ASN A 99 -2.24 -11.47 4.49
CA ASN A 99 -3.00 -10.77 5.52
C ASN A 99 -3.35 -9.35 5.05
N ILE A 100 -4.66 -9.09 4.97
CA ILE A 100 -5.19 -7.80 4.52
C ILE A 100 -5.63 -7.01 5.75
N THR A 101 -5.03 -5.83 5.94
CA THR A 101 -5.46 -4.85 6.95
C THR A 101 -5.73 -3.53 6.25
N ALA A 102 -6.85 -2.87 6.60
CA ALA A 102 -7.22 -1.56 6.10
C ALA A 102 -7.85 -0.72 7.20
N ILE A 103 -7.43 0.53 7.32
CA ILE A 103 -7.93 1.54 8.26
C ILE A 103 -8.33 2.77 7.45
N ILE A 104 -9.56 3.24 7.66
CA ILE A 104 -10.10 4.45 7.05
C ILE A 104 -10.20 5.54 8.11
N ILE A 105 -9.63 6.71 7.82
CA ILE A 105 -9.76 7.93 8.63
C ILE A 105 -10.38 9.01 7.74
N ARG A 106 -11.32 9.78 8.30
CA ARG A 106 -12.03 10.87 7.64
C ARG A 106 -12.11 12.09 8.56
#